data_AF-A0A5A7RT38-F1
#
_entry.id   AF-A0A5A7RT38-F1
#
_cell.length_a   1.000
_cell.length_b   1.000
_cell.length_c   1.000
_cell.angle_alpha   90.00
_cell.angle_beta   90.00
_cell.angle_gamma   90.00
#
_symmetry.space_group_name_H-M   'P 1'
#
loop_
_entity.id
_entity.type
_entity.pdbx_description
1 polymer ?
#
loop_
_entity_poly.entity_id
_entity_poly.type
_entity_poly.pdbx_seq_one_letter_code
_entity_poly.pdbx_strand_id
1 'polypeptide(L)'
;MVDNIIRQMSKGTWYKLSLYINVILFFIIALFMYFLVKDCLTFSEEGGETWLFITRDIAFIAVALSLIFFQFFRNLYIIMRRSL
;
A
#
# COMPACT_ATOMS: atom_id res chain seq x y z
N MET A 1 -11.96 -11.74 -25.94
CA MET A 1 -13.21 -11.52 -25.17
C MET A 1 -12.96 -11.19 -23.68
N VAL A 2 -11.69 -11.00 -23.26
CA VAL A 2 -11.34 -10.57 -21.89
C VAL A 2 -11.20 -9.04 -21.80
N ASP A 3 -10.85 -8.38 -22.92
CA ASP A 3 -10.56 -6.93 -22.97
C ASP A 3 -11.78 -6.03 -22.74
N ASN A 4 -13.00 -6.53 -22.92
CA ASN A 4 -14.22 -5.75 -22.73
C ASN A 4 -14.76 -5.76 -21.29
N ILE A 5 -14.35 -6.71 -20.45
CA ILE A 5 -14.81 -6.77 -19.05
C ILE A 5 -14.20 -5.63 -18.24
N ILE A 6 -12.91 -5.31 -18.48
CA ILE A 6 -12.20 -4.22 -17.82
C ILE A 6 -12.77 -2.86 -18.25
N ARG A 7 -13.23 -2.76 -19.50
CA ARG A 7 -13.68 -1.50 -20.13
C ARG A 7 -15.09 -1.07 -19.71
N GLN A 8 -15.90 -1.97 -19.13
CA GLN A 8 -17.29 -1.68 -18.74
C GLN A 8 -17.52 -1.48 -17.24
N MET A 9 -16.49 -1.52 -16.40
CA MET A 9 -16.66 -1.11 -15.00
C MET A 9 -16.86 0.41 -14.95
N SER A 10 -18.03 0.83 -14.47
CA SER A 10 -18.36 2.23 -14.20
C SER A 10 -17.23 2.95 -13.46
N LYS A 11 -16.92 4.19 -13.87
CA LYS A 11 -15.92 5.05 -13.20
C LYS A 11 -16.16 5.16 -11.68
N GLY A 12 -17.42 5.06 -11.23
CA GLY A 12 -17.78 5.05 -9.81
C GLY A 12 -17.35 3.78 -9.08
N THR A 13 -17.40 2.62 -9.75
CA THR A 13 -16.96 1.34 -9.18
C THR A 13 -15.45 1.31 -8.98
N TRP A 14 -14.68 1.84 -9.93
CA TRP A 14 -13.21 1.97 -9.81
C TRP A 14 -12.78 2.87 -8.67
N TYR A 15 -13.51 3.96 -8.43
CA TYR A 15 -13.21 4.88 -7.33
C TYR A 15 -13.46 4.22 -5.97
N LYS A 16 -14.59 3.52 -5.81
CA LYS A 16 -14.88 2.73 -4.60
C LYS A 16 -13.83 1.64 -4.37
N LEU A 17 -13.45 0.91 -5.43
CA LEU A 17 -12.43 -0.13 -5.35
C LEU A 17 -11.07 0.42 -4.91
N SER A 18 -10.62 1.56 -5.47
CA SER A 18 -9.37 2.21 -5.05
C SER A 18 -9.42 2.66 -3.59
N LEU A 19 -10.57 3.13 -3.11
CA LEU A 19 -10.75 3.47 -1.69
C LEU A 19 -10.59 2.23 -0.80
N TYR A 20 -11.25 1.12 -1.13
CA TYR A 20 -11.10 -0.13 -0.36
C TYR A 20 -9.66 -0.66 -0.38
N ILE A 21 -8.99 -0.63 -1.54
CA ILE A 21 -7.59 -1.03 -1.66
C ILE A 21 -6.70 -0.15 -0.76
N ASN A 22 -6.89 1.17 -0.77
CA ASN A 22 -6.12 2.06 0.10
C ASN A 22 -6.37 1.77 1.58
N VAL A 23 -7.62 1.54 2.00
CA VAL A 23 -7.93 1.17 3.38
C VAL A 23 -7.19 -0.12 3.77
N ILE A 24 -7.21 -1.14 2.92
CA ILE A 24 -6.48 -2.40 3.14
C ILE A 24 -4.96 -2.13 3.23
N LEU A 25 -4.40 -1.31 2.35
CA LEU A 25 -2.98 -0.95 2.39
C LEU A 25 -2.59 -0.23 3.68
N PHE A 26 -3.45 0.65 4.20
CA PHE A 26 -3.23 1.30 5.50
C PHE A 26 -3.23 0.29 6.65
N PHE A 27 -4.12 -0.71 6.64
CA PHE A 27 -4.10 -1.79 7.63
C PHE A 27 -2.83 -2.63 7.54
N ILE A 28 -2.37 -2.95 6.32
CA ILE A 28 -1.11 -3.66 6.11
C ILE A 28 0.06 -2.85 6.68
N ILE A 29 0.14 -1.55 6.39
CA ILE A 29 1.19 -0.69 6.94
C ILE A 29 1.15 -0.67 8.47
N ALA A 30 -0.03 -0.51 9.08
CA ALA A 30 -0.16 -0.50 10.53
C ALA A 30 0.32 -1.82 11.17
N LEU A 31 -0.01 -2.95 10.55
CA LEU A 31 0.38 -4.28 11.01
C LEU A 31 1.89 -4.51 10.87
N PHE A 32 2.50 -4.14 9.74
CA PHE A 32 3.95 -4.25 9.57
C PHE A 32 4.73 -3.23 10.41
N MET A 33 4.17 -2.05 10.69
CA MET A 33 4.77 -1.11 11.65
C MET A 33 4.80 -1.70 13.07
N TYR A 34 3.72 -2.39 13.48
CA TYR A 34 3.70 -3.09 14.75
C TYR A 34 4.77 -4.19 14.83
N PHE A 35 4.90 -5.01 13.78
CA PHE A 35 5.95 -6.03 13.71
C PHE A 35 7.35 -5.42 13.69
N LEU A 36 7.56 -4.35 12.94
CA LEU A 36 8.83 -3.63 12.90
C LEU A 36 9.26 -3.14 14.28
N VAL A 37 8.34 -2.55 15.05
CA VAL A 37 8.64 -2.10 16.43
C VAL A 37 8.99 -3.29 17.32
N LYS A 38 8.21 -4.38 17.24
CA LYS A 38 8.48 -5.59 18.02
C LYS A 38 9.84 -6.19 17.68
N ASP A 39 10.16 -6.33 16.41
CA ASP A 39 11.40 -6.93 15.94
C ASP A 39 12.61 -6.05 16.26
N CYS A 40 12.46 -4.72 16.23
CA CYS A 40 13.49 -3.78 16.70
C CYS A 40 13.78 -3.94 18.20
N LEU A 41 12.74 -4.10 19.04
CA LEU A 41 12.91 -4.33 20.47
C LEU A 41 13.62 -5.67 20.73
N THR A 42 13.18 -6.74 20.05
CA THR A 42 13.80 -8.06 20.17
C THR A 42 15.26 -8.07 19.69
N PHE A 43 15.58 -7.38 18.59
CA PHE A 43 16.96 -7.23 18.13
C PHE A 43 17.83 -6.48 19.16
N SER A 44 17.27 -5.50 19.86
CA SER A 44 17.99 -4.77 20.91
C SER A 44 18.29 -5.63 22.14
N GLU A 45 17.45 -6.62 22.45
CA GLU A 45 17.58 -7.48 23.62
C GLU A 45 18.43 -8.73 23.35
N GLU A 46 18.23 -9.39 22.21
CA GLU A 46 18.81 -10.70 21.91
C GLU A 46 19.94 -10.64 20.86
N GLY A 47 19.99 -9.58 20.03
CA GLY A 47 20.90 -9.49 18.89
C GLY A 47 20.67 -10.59 17.84
N GLY A 48 21.63 -10.77 16.92
CA GLY A 48 21.61 -11.87 15.95
C GLY A 48 20.87 -11.59 14.64
N GLU A 49 20.31 -12.64 14.03
CA GLU A 49 19.71 -12.63 12.67
C GLU A 49 18.36 -11.87 12.56
N THR A 50 17.88 -11.29 13.65
CA THR A 50 16.59 -10.56 13.71
C THR A 50 16.58 -9.33 12.79
N TRP A 51 17.75 -8.84 12.38
CA TRP A 51 17.90 -7.77 11.38
C TRP A 51 17.23 -8.09 10.03
N LEU A 52 17.12 -9.38 9.66
CA LEU A 52 16.42 -9.83 8.45
C LEU A 52 14.92 -9.56 8.52
N PHE A 53 14.30 -9.69 9.70
CA PHE A 53 12.88 -9.42 9.88
C PHE A 53 12.59 -7.92 9.85
N ILE A 54 13.46 -7.11 10.45
CA ILE A 54 13.40 -5.64 10.40
C ILE A 54 13.47 -5.16 8.94
N THR A 55 14.44 -5.65 8.17
CA THR A 55 14.60 -5.25 6.76
C THR A 55 13.43 -5.72 5.88
N ARG A 56 12.90 -6.93 6.13
CA ARG A 56 11.67 -7.41 5.50
C ARG A 56 10.50 -6.45 5.75
N ASP A 57 10.26 -6.08 7.00
CA ASP A 57 9.10 -5.27 7.37
C ASP A 57 9.19 -3.86 6.78
N ILE A 58 10.38 -3.26 6.77
CA ILE A 58 10.65 -2.00 6.07
C ILE A 58 10.35 -2.12 4.57
N ALA A 59 10.74 -3.22 3.92
CA ALA A 59 10.47 -3.43 2.50
C ALA A 59 8.96 -3.53 2.21
N PHE A 60 8.21 -4.25 3.05
CA PHE A 60 6.75 -4.32 2.92
C PHE A 60 6.07 -2.96 3.09
N ILE A 61 6.49 -2.18 4.08
CA ILE A 61 5.98 -0.82 4.30
C ILE A 61 6.30 0.07 3.10
N ALA A 62 7.52 0.02 2.58
CA ALA A 62 7.95 0.82 1.43
C ALA A 62 7.12 0.50 0.17
N VAL A 63 6.86 -0.78 -0.10
CA VAL A 63 6.01 -1.22 -1.22
C VAL A 63 4.57 -0.75 -1.04
N ALA A 64 4.00 -0.92 0.15
CA ALA A 64 2.64 -0.49 0.45
C ALA A 64 2.47 1.03 0.29
N LEU A 65 3.43 1.81 0.82
CA LEU A 65 3.45 3.27 0.63
C LEU A 65 3.56 3.66 -0.84
N SER A 66 4.45 3.00 -1.59
CA SER A 66 4.61 3.25 -3.04
C SER A 66 3.29 3.03 -3.80
N LEU A 67 2.52 2.00 -3.45
CA LEU A 67 1.20 1.74 -4.04
C LEU A 67 0.17 2.82 -3.67
N ILE A 68 0.19 3.31 -2.43
CA ILE A 68 -0.67 4.42 -2.00
C ILE A 68 -0.33 5.69 -2.78
N PHE A 69 0.95 6.04 -2.87
CA PHE A 69 1.42 7.20 -3.63
C PHE A 69 1.05 7.10 -5.11
N PHE A 70 1.25 5.95 -5.74
CA PHE A 70 0.85 5.72 -7.12
C PHE A 70 -0.65 5.96 -7.33
N GLN A 71 -1.49 5.43 -6.45
CA GLN A 71 -2.93 5.65 -6.51
C GLN A 71 -3.32 7.13 -6.30
N PHE A 72 -2.64 7.81 -5.37
CA PHE A 72 -2.86 9.22 -5.09
C PHE A 72 -2.53 10.09 -6.31
N PHE A 73 -1.35 9.93 -6.92
CA PHE A 73 -0.97 10.67 -8.12
C PHE A 73 -1.88 10.36 -9.31
N ARG A 74 -2.29 9.10 -9.48
CA ARG A 74 -3.25 8.73 -10.53
C ARG A 74 -4.60 9.44 -10.33
N ASN A 75 -5.09 9.50 -9.10
CA ASN A 75 -6.33 10.22 -8.80
C ASN A 75 -6.21 11.72 -9.03
N LEU A 76 -5.10 12.35 -8.59
CA LEU A 76 -4.81 13.76 -8.88
C LEU A 76 -4.78 14.05 -10.38
N TYR A 77 -4.07 13.23 -11.16
CA TYR A 77 -4.00 13.36 -12.62
C TYR A 77 -5.38 13.29 -13.28
N ILE A 78 -6.22 12.34 -12.84
CA ILE A 78 -7.60 12.21 -13.35
C ILE A 78 -8.43 13.45 -13.03
N ILE A 79 -8.26 14.06 -11.85
CA ILE A 79 -8.96 15.28 -11.46
C ILE A 79 -8.49 16.46 -12.32
N MET A 80 -7.18 16.67 -12.46
CA MET A 80 -6.61 17.74 -13.27
C MET A 80 -7.07 17.68 -14.73
N ARG A 81 -7.13 16.48 -15.32
CA ARG A 81 -7.61 16.28 -16.70
C ARG A 81 -9.10 16.60 -16.89
N ARG A 82 -9.90 16.61 -15.82
CA ARG A 82 -11.34 16.92 -15.89
C ARG A 82 -11.65 18.40 -15.64
N SER A 83 -10.72 19.17 -15.07
CA SER A 83 -10.92 20.60 -14.80
C SER A 83 -10.35 21.52 -15.88
N LEU A 84 -9.57 20.97 -16.82
CA LEU A 84 -9.08 21.61 -18.05
C LEU A 84 -10.03 21.27 -19.21
#